data_AF-A0AAE0XQU0-F1
#
_entry.id   AF-A0AAE0XQU0-F1
#
_cell.length_a   1.000
_cell.length_b   1.000
_cell.length_c   1.000
_cell.angle_alpha   90.00
_cell.angle_beta   90.00
_cell.angle_gamma   90.00
#
_symmetry.space_group_name_H-M   'P 1'
#
loop_
_entity.id
_entity.type
_entity.pdbx_description
1 polymer ?
#
loop_
_entity_poly.entity_id
_entity_poly.type
_entity_poly.pdbx_seq_one_letter_code
_entity_poly.pdbx_strand_id
1 'polypeptide(L)'
;MILHQVSLVVVLLMLKCGLGDGDVADSGRPFLLTGSPSRINRYMNTQVTLDCEHNPSDTSMTKVFRMKIARKSELGWTTIVEQRDIWNSPRGERVLKKFGNIPDDISEAHLQVVLSTLDATTYGIFMCTVIGYDSFNDFVSSKTLELNIQESEIPTKYLLDIVIEHQHQLDRLKEETKTNNIELQTAIKDLQQSMSEFFKNQSALQNRLDNVQTNLSMVGNTERYVTSKILELETFRNSTIQWPAGFYALLQPKTGCPVDMAFFGGTHRFQKFHVQRKPLGGASSSKSHSSAFSNTTHFHADRKGYFSLEFCEVTKEFNTSPWPRGSFCVNKILHHRCPGGFSAGSVLVDTEDRHRSGDARNNVADRIVNPTLYFCCQRSASPLRPVRLPTSSPFLLYRLGGSCQLVEGMAVNEEFVRIHTETDGNGNQVSSSHGPDLDLENRSSCLKRK
;
A
#
# COMPACT_ATOMS: atom_id res chain seq x y z
N MET A 1 -40.33 2.15 -31.38
CA MET A 1 -41.22 3.33 -31.36
C MET A 1 -40.88 4.41 -32.40
N ILE A 2 -39.98 4.14 -33.37
CA ILE A 2 -39.55 5.12 -34.40
C ILE A 2 -40.15 4.81 -35.79
N LEU A 3 -40.63 3.58 -36.04
CA LEU A 3 -41.23 3.21 -37.33
C LEU A 3 -42.61 3.84 -37.61
N HIS A 4 -43.30 4.41 -36.62
CA HIS A 4 -44.63 5.00 -36.83
C HIS A 4 -44.61 6.48 -37.24
N GLN A 5 -43.46 7.16 -37.18
CA GLN A 5 -43.36 8.60 -37.50
C GLN A 5 -43.05 8.87 -38.97
N VAL A 6 -42.48 7.91 -39.71
CA VAL A 6 -42.07 8.12 -41.12
C VAL A 6 -43.24 8.02 -42.10
N SER A 7 -44.31 7.29 -41.74
CA SER A 7 -45.47 7.09 -42.63
C SER A 7 -46.40 8.32 -42.75
N LEU A 8 -46.30 9.28 -41.82
CA LEU A 8 -47.22 10.43 -41.77
C LEU A 8 -46.78 11.60 -42.66
N VAL A 9 -45.49 11.67 -43.02
CA VAL A 9 -44.92 12.80 -43.77
C VAL A 9 -45.18 12.71 -45.28
N VAL A 10 -45.36 11.49 -45.81
CA VAL A 10 -45.53 11.27 -47.26
C VAL A 10 -46.94 11.62 -47.77
N VAL A 11 -47.94 11.70 -46.88
CA VAL A 11 -49.35 11.92 -47.26
C VAL A 11 -49.72 13.41 -47.40
N LEU A 12 -48.88 14.34 -46.90
CA LEU A 12 -49.19 15.78 -46.84
C LEU A 12 -48.71 16.62 -48.04
N LEU A 13 -48.01 16.03 -49.02
CA LEU A 13 -47.36 16.76 -50.12
C LEU A 13 -48.13 16.76 -51.46
N MET A 14 -49.33 16.19 -51.53
CA MET A 14 -50.10 16.07 -52.78
C MET A 14 -51.31 17.00 -52.85
N LEU A 15 -51.10 18.33 -52.81
CA LEU A 15 -52.14 19.31 -53.21
C LEU A 15 -51.55 20.72 -53.37
N LYS A 16 -51.17 21.09 -54.60
CA LYS A 16 -51.43 22.42 -55.18
C LYS A 16 -51.10 22.46 -56.66
N CYS A 17 -52.16 22.34 -57.46
CA CYS A 17 -52.11 22.41 -58.92
C CYS A 17 -51.97 23.86 -59.42
N GLY A 18 -51.04 24.03 -60.36
CA GLY A 18 -51.07 24.87 -61.57
C GLY A 18 -51.64 26.29 -61.55
N LEU A 19 -50.79 27.28 -61.81
CA LEU A 19 -51.13 28.48 -62.59
C LEU A 19 -49.97 28.83 -63.55
N GLY A 20 -50.34 29.29 -64.74
CA GLY A 20 -49.50 29.34 -65.94
C GLY A 20 -48.45 30.46 -66.00
N ASP A 21 -47.41 30.20 -66.80
CA ASP A 21 -46.38 31.17 -67.17
C ASP A 21 -46.94 32.15 -68.20
N GLY A 22 -47.05 33.41 -67.80
CA GLY A 22 -47.25 34.54 -68.70
C GLY A 22 -46.00 35.41 -68.64
N ASP A 23 -45.15 35.31 -69.66
CA ASP A 23 -44.07 36.27 -69.89
C ASP A 23 -44.71 37.60 -70.31
N VAL A 24 -44.85 38.50 -69.33
CA VAL A 24 -45.23 39.89 -69.57
C VAL A 24 -43.98 40.61 -70.07
N ALA A 25 -43.97 41.00 -71.33
CA ALA A 25 -42.92 41.86 -71.90
C ALA A 25 -42.93 43.22 -71.20
N ASP A 26 -41.93 43.47 -70.36
CA ASP A 26 -41.74 44.72 -69.62
C ASP A 26 -40.97 45.74 -70.48
N SER A 27 -41.69 46.70 -71.07
CA SER A 27 -41.12 47.66 -72.02
C SER A 27 -40.63 48.97 -71.39
N GLY A 28 -40.49 49.06 -70.06
CA GLY A 28 -40.26 50.35 -69.38
C GLY A 28 -39.17 50.39 -68.31
N ARG A 29 -38.19 49.47 -68.33
CA ARG A 29 -37.07 49.47 -67.36
C ARG A 29 -35.73 49.30 -68.06
N PRO A 30 -34.64 49.97 -67.60
CA PRO A 30 -33.33 49.93 -68.23
C PRO A 30 -32.58 48.60 -68.05
N PHE A 31 -33.08 47.69 -67.20
CA PHE A 31 -32.47 46.38 -66.98
C PHE A 31 -33.55 45.30 -66.85
N LEU A 32 -33.23 44.09 -67.28
CA LEU A 32 -34.06 42.89 -67.13
C LEU A 32 -33.33 41.86 -66.27
N LEU A 33 -34.08 41.10 -65.46
CA LEU A 33 -33.55 39.96 -64.72
C LEU A 33 -34.23 38.69 -65.24
N THR A 34 -33.45 37.76 -65.79
CA THR A 34 -33.92 36.46 -66.28
C THR A 34 -33.36 35.32 -65.44
N GLY A 35 -34.05 34.17 -65.44
CA GLY A 35 -33.67 32.98 -64.69
C GLY A 35 -33.91 31.71 -65.47
N SER A 36 -32.89 30.86 -65.59
CA SER A 36 -32.99 29.59 -66.31
C SER A 36 -32.36 28.42 -65.53
N PRO A 37 -33.11 27.35 -65.25
CA PRO A 37 -34.57 27.21 -65.41
C PRO A 37 -35.34 28.00 -64.34
N SER A 38 -36.57 28.44 -64.63
CA SER A 38 -37.45 29.14 -63.66
C SER A 38 -38.19 28.21 -62.71
N ARG A 39 -38.33 26.93 -63.08
CA ARG A 39 -38.96 25.87 -62.28
C ARG A 39 -38.00 24.71 -62.09
N ILE A 40 -37.72 24.35 -60.84
CA ILE A 40 -36.58 23.48 -60.53
C ILE A 40 -36.90 22.50 -59.41
N ASN A 41 -36.43 21.27 -59.57
CA ASN A 41 -36.63 20.21 -58.60
C ASN A 41 -35.45 20.17 -57.62
N ARG A 42 -35.71 20.30 -56.32
CA ARG A 42 -34.65 20.29 -55.27
C ARG A 42 -33.89 18.97 -55.15
N TYR A 43 -34.42 17.90 -55.73
CA TYR A 43 -33.81 16.57 -55.73
C TYR A 43 -32.98 16.31 -56.99
N MET A 44 -32.97 17.24 -57.95
CA MET A 44 -32.10 17.18 -59.12
C MET A 44 -30.95 18.17 -58.96
N ASN A 45 -29.73 17.76 -59.30
CA ASN A 45 -28.55 18.62 -59.31
C ASN A 45 -28.53 19.52 -60.56
N THR A 46 -29.57 20.33 -60.74
CA THR A 46 -29.65 21.35 -61.79
C THR A 46 -29.03 22.66 -61.30
N GLN A 47 -28.39 23.41 -62.20
CA GLN A 47 -27.87 24.74 -61.88
C GLN A 47 -28.85 25.80 -62.35
N VAL A 48 -28.97 26.87 -61.58
CA VAL A 48 -29.86 28.01 -61.89
C VAL A 48 -29.00 29.19 -62.25
N THR A 49 -29.20 29.74 -63.43
CA THR A 49 -28.50 30.95 -63.84
C THR A 49 -29.45 32.12 -63.74
N LEU A 50 -29.10 33.11 -62.92
CA LEU A 50 -29.78 34.41 -62.89
C LEU A 50 -28.93 35.40 -63.66
N ASP A 51 -29.53 36.11 -64.61
CA ASP A 51 -28.82 37.06 -65.48
C ASP A 51 -29.51 38.42 -65.46
N CYS A 52 -28.77 39.45 -65.08
CA CYS A 52 -29.22 40.84 -65.08
C CYS A 52 -28.51 41.61 -66.18
N GLU A 53 -29.25 42.00 -67.22
CA GLU A 53 -28.71 42.61 -68.44
C GLU A 53 -29.43 43.92 -68.80
N HIS A 54 -28.76 44.79 -69.56
CA HIS A 54 -29.32 46.06 -70.01
C HIS A 54 -30.49 45.84 -71.00
N ASN A 55 -31.58 46.58 -70.81
CA ASN A 55 -32.71 46.61 -71.76
C ASN A 55 -32.45 47.67 -72.83
N PRO A 56 -32.20 47.30 -74.10
CA PRO A 56 -31.93 48.26 -75.15
C PRO A 56 -33.12 49.20 -75.45
N SER A 57 -34.33 48.88 -74.97
CA SER A 57 -35.53 49.67 -75.20
C SER A 57 -35.65 50.91 -74.30
N ASP A 58 -34.84 51.00 -73.23
CA ASP A 58 -34.94 52.06 -72.23
C ASP A 58 -33.59 52.79 -72.09
N THR A 59 -33.59 54.09 -72.37
CA THR A 59 -32.41 54.97 -72.39
C THR A 59 -32.32 55.86 -71.15
N SER A 60 -33.08 55.56 -70.09
CA SER A 60 -33.10 56.34 -68.85
C SER A 60 -31.79 56.33 -68.07
N MET A 61 -30.88 55.40 -68.37
CA MET A 61 -29.52 55.34 -67.82
C MET A 61 -28.49 55.39 -68.94
N THR A 62 -27.42 56.17 -68.75
CA THR A 62 -26.31 56.27 -69.71
C THR A 62 -25.02 55.66 -69.18
N LYS A 63 -24.88 55.50 -67.86
CA LYS A 63 -23.71 54.87 -67.21
C LYS A 63 -24.13 54.08 -65.98
N VAL A 64 -23.43 52.99 -65.71
CA VAL A 64 -23.61 52.15 -64.52
C VAL A 64 -22.30 52.09 -63.75
N PHE A 65 -22.36 52.04 -62.42
CA PHE A 65 -21.18 51.77 -61.60
C PHE A 65 -21.44 50.72 -60.51
N ARG A 66 -22.70 50.31 -60.33
CA ARG A 66 -23.06 49.25 -59.38
C ARG A 66 -24.28 48.46 -59.84
N MET A 67 -24.16 47.14 -59.79
CA MET A 67 -25.24 46.19 -60.03
C MET A 67 -25.31 45.21 -58.86
N LYS A 68 -26.52 44.86 -58.41
CA LYS A 68 -26.70 43.80 -57.41
C LYS A 68 -27.88 42.92 -57.77
N ILE A 69 -27.77 41.62 -57.50
CA ILE A 69 -28.92 40.69 -57.46
C ILE A 69 -29.20 40.40 -55.99
N ALA A 70 -30.44 40.60 -55.59
CA ALA A 70 -30.90 40.35 -54.23
C ALA A 70 -32.06 39.35 -54.22
N ARG A 71 -32.17 38.60 -53.11
CA ARG A 71 -33.26 37.67 -52.83
C ARG A 71 -34.16 38.22 -51.74
N LYS A 72 -35.46 38.01 -51.86
CA LYS A 72 -36.45 38.34 -50.83
C LYS A 72 -36.41 37.29 -49.72
N SER A 73 -36.19 37.74 -48.49
CA SER A 73 -36.27 36.94 -47.27
C SER A 73 -37.36 37.50 -46.35
N GLU A 74 -37.67 36.81 -45.25
CA GLU A 74 -38.60 37.30 -44.22
C GLU A 74 -38.16 38.64 -43.61
N LEU A 75 -36.85 38.90 -43.57
CA LEU A 75 -36.27 40.15 -43.05
C LEU A 75 -36.10 41.24 -44.13
N GLY A 76 -36.59 41.00 -45.34
CA GLY A 76 -36.42 41.91 -46.49
C GLY A 76 -35.40 41.39 -47.51
N TRP A 77 -34.80 42.29 -48.29
CA TRP A 77 -33.93 41.94 -49.40
C TRP A 77 -32.48 41.67 -48.97
N THR A 78 -31.98 40.46 -49.21
CA THR A 78 -30.59 40.07 -48.96
C THR A 78 -29.79 40.05 -50.27
N THR A 79 -28.59 40.63 -50.28
CA THR A 79 -27.77 40.68 -51.50
C THR A 79 -27.08 39.34 -51.72
N ILE A 80 -27.25 38.75 -52.91
CA ILE A 80 -26.64 37.47 -53.30
C ILE A 80 -25.31 37.70 -54.00
N VAL A 81 -25.33 38.58 -55.01
CA VAL A 81 -24.15 39.00 -55.75
C VAL A 81 -24.20 40.50 -56.03
N GLU A 82 -23.04 41.13 -56.02
CA GLU A 82 -22.87 42.54 -56.28
C GLU A 82 -21.59 42.80 -57.08
N GLN A 83 -21.70 43.62 -58.10
CA GLN A 83 -20.59 44.15 -58.87
C GLN A 83 -20.48 45.66 -58.60
N ARG A 84 -19.28 46.11 -58.25
CA ARG A 84 -18.94 47.53 -58.06
C ARG A 84 -17.72 47.86 -58.90
N ASP A 85 -17.79 48.97 -59.63
CA ASP A 85 -16.68 49.49 -60.44
C ASP A 85 -16.27 48.56 -61.60
N ILE A 86 -15.49 49.08 -62.54
CA ILE A 86 -15.11 48.43 -63.82
C ILE A 86 -14.08 47.31 -63.60
N TRP A 87 -13.36 47.33 -62.47
CA TRP A 87 -12.11 46.56 -62.30
C TRP A 87 -12.13 45.45 -61.23
N ASN A 88 -13.26 45.23 -60.54
CA ASN A 88 -13.36 44.18 -59.52
C ASN A 88 -14.19 42.99 -60.03
N SER A 89 -13.88 41.75 -59.65
CA SER A 89 -14.81 40.65 -59.88
C SER A 89 -16.03 40.76 -58.94
N PRO A 90 -17.21 40.23 -59.31
CA PRO A 90 -18.40 40.33 -58.47
C PRO A 90 -18.15 39.74 -57.07
N ARG A 91 -18.70 40.36 -56.03
CA ARG A 91 -18.69 39.87 -54.64
C ARG A 91 -20.01 39.17 -54.34
N GLY A 92 -19.95 38.05 -53.65
CA GLY A 92 -21.12 37.23 -53.33
C GLY A 92 -20.71 35.99 -52.55
N GLU A 93 -21.56 35.55 -51.63
CA GLU A 93 -21.34 34.42 -50.74
C GLU A 93 -22.27 33.27 -51.15
N ARG A 94 -21.79 32.02 -51.08
CA ARG A 94 -22.58 30.79 -51.37
C ARG A 94 -23.14 30.68 -52.80
N VAL A 95 -22.39 31.13 -53.80
CA VAL A 95 -22.74 30.97 -55.22
C VAL A 95 -21.70 30.10 -55.93
N LEU A 96 -22.12 29.31 -56.92
CA LEU A 96 -21.21 28.40 -57.64
C LEU A 96 -20.29 29.14 -58.60
N LYS A 97 -20.84 30.10 -59.35
CA LYS A 97 -20.12 30.95 -60.29
C LYS A 97 -20.76 32.34 -60.32
N LYS A 98 -19.96 33.36 -60.63
CA LYS A 98 -20.40 34.76 -60.76
C LYS A 98 -19.60 35.43 -61.86
N PHE A 99 -20.29 36.14 -62.74
CA PHE A 99 -19.71 36.89 -63.84
C PHE A 99 -20.38 38.26 -63.86
N GLY A 100 -19.63 39.31 -64.15
CA GLY A 100 -20.20 40.64 -64.26
C GLY A 100 -19.25 41.58 -64.96
N ASN A 101 -19.81 42.47 -65.74
CA ASN A 101 -19.10 43.53 -66.44
C ASN A 101 -19.87 44.82 -66.26
N ILE A 102 -19.18 45.89 -65.87
CA ILE A 102 -19.72 47.25 -65.86
C ILE A 102 -18.79 48.06 -66.75
N PRO A 103 -19.00 48.05 -68.07
CA PRO A 103 -18.18 48.81 -69.01
C PRO A 103 -18.69 50.26 -69.15
N ASP A 104 -17.92 51.09 -69.86
CA ASP A 104 -18.32 52.47 -70.19
C ASP A 104 -19.56 52.51 -71.11
N ASP A 105 -19.74 51.50 -71.96
CA ASP A 105 -20.93 51.31 -72.79
C ASP A 105 -21.99 50.51 -72.02
N ILE A 106 -23.08 51.17 -71.63
CA ILE A 106 -24.14 50.54 -70.83
C ILE A 106 -24.77 49.31 -71.51
N SER A 107 -24.70 49.20 -72.84
CA SER A 107 -25.26 48.05 -73.58
C SER A 107 -24.57 46.72 -73.26
N GLU A 108 -23.34 46.76 -72.76
CA GLU A 108 -22.57 45.58 -72.36
C GLU A 108 -22.64 45.29 -70.84
N ALA A 109 -23.35 46.12 -70.07
CA ALA A 109 -23.48 45.95 -68.63
C ALA A 109 -24.31 44.71 -68.29
N HIS A 110 -23.68 43.75 -67.60
CA HIS A 110 -24.33 42.50 -67.20
C HIS A 110 -23.84 42.01 -65.83
N LEU A 111 -24.69 41.28 -65.12
CA LEU A 111 -24.37 40.60 -63.87
C LEU A 111 -25.07 39.24 -63.84
N GLN A 112 -24.29 38.17 -63.85
CA GLN A 112 -24.75 36.78 -63.88
C GLN A 112 -24.28 36.01 -62.65
N VAL A 113 -25.15 35.15 -62.11
CA VAL A 113 -24.84 34.25 -61.00
C VAL A 113 -25.42 32.86 -61.22
N VAL A 114 -24.62 31.83 -60.89
CA VAL A 114 -25.02 30.42 -60.95
C VAL A 114 -25.23 29.90 -59.53
N LEU A 115 -26.46 29.46 -59.23
CA LEU A 115 -26.90 28.90 -57.95
C LEU A 115 -27.00 27.36 -58.01
N SER A 116 -26.77 26.69 -56.89
CA SER A 116 -26.94 25.23 -56.75
C SER A 116 -28.32 24.89 -56.21
N THR A 117 -29.06 23.97 -56.84
CA THR A 117 -30.35 23.48 -56.31
C THR A 117 -30.27 22.78 -54.96
N LEU A 118 -29.08 22.37 -54.53
CA LEU A 118 -28.86 21.80 -53.20
C LEU A 118 -28.96 22.85 -52.09
N ASP A 119 -28.84 24.14 -52.41
CA ASP A 119 -29.01 25.22 -51.45
C ASP A 119 -30.47 25.69 -51.41
N ALA A 120 -31.06 25.72 -50.21
CA ALA A 120 -32.37 26.30 -49.96
C ALA A 120 -32.43 27.80 -50.35
N THR A 121 -31.27 28.44 -50.54
CA THR A 121 -31.18 29.83 -51.01
C THR A 121 -31.54 30.04 -52.49
N THR A 122 -31.63 28.96 -53.26
CA THR A 122 -31.90 29.01 -54.71
C THR A 122 -33.36 29.32 -55.05
N TYR A 123 -34.29 29.06 -54.13
CA TYR A 123 -35.73 29.22 -54.36
C TYR A 123 -36.23 30.60 -53.92
N GLY A 124 -37.26 31.11 -54.56
CA GLY A 124 -37.97 32.32 -54.13
C GLY A 124 -37.80 33.50 -55.09
N ILE A 125 -37.97 34.71 -54.55
CA ILE A 125 -38.12 35.92 -55.35
C ILE A 125 -36.79 36.68 -55.41
N PHE A 126 -36.35 37.01 -56.62
CA PHE A 126 -35.13 37.73 -56.93
C PHE A 126 -35.43 39.05 -57.61
N MET A 127 -34.53 40.01 -57.46
CA MET A 127 -34.60 41.31 -58.11
C MET A 127 -33.19 41.83 -58.34
N CYS A 128 -32.95 42.45 -59.49
CA CYS A 128 -31.72 43.16 -59.76
C CYS A 128 -31.91 44.65 -59.49
N THR A 129 -30.94 45.28 -58.83
CA THR A 129 -30.90 46.74 -58.61
C THR A 129 -29.64 47.29 -59.24
N VAL A 130 -29.82 48.31 -60.08
CA VAL A 130 -28.74 48.99 -60.79
C VAL A 130 -28.68 50.44 -60.35
N ILE A 131 -27.47 50.95 -60.17
CA ILE A 131 -27.20 52.32 -59.79
C ILE A 131 -26.22 52.93 -60.80
N GLY A 132 -26.58 54.10 -61.29
CA GLY A 132 -25.92 54.73 -62.42
C GLY A 132 -26.20 56.22 -62.52
N TYR A 133 -25.89 56.76 -63.69
CA TYR A 133 -26.21 58.12 -64.09
C TYR A 133 -27.19 58.10 -65.27
N ASP A 134 -28.10 59.07 -65.29
CA ASP A 134 -28.95 59.34 -66.45
C ASP A 134 -28.24 60.28 -67.45
N SER A 135 -28.98 60.68 -68.49
CA SER A 135 -28.48 61.61 -69.53
C SER A 135 -28.19 63.02 -69.02
N PHE A 136 -28.70 63.41 -67.85
CA PHE A 136 -28.39 64.69 -67.19
C PHE A 136 -27.25 64.57 -66.18
N ASN A 137 -26.63 63.39 -66.07
CA ASN A 137 -25.60 63.07 -65.12
C ASN A 137 -26.09 63.11 -63.65
N ASP A 138 -27.39 62.93 -63.44
CA ASP A 138 -28.01 62.77 -62.13
C ASP A 138 -27.92 61.32 -61.66
N PHE A 139 -27.77 61.13 -60.35
CA PHE A 139 -27.70 59.81 -59.74
C PHE A 139 -29.09 59.15 -59.77
N VAL A 140 -29.17 57.99 -60.41
CA VAL A 140 -30.41 57.23 -60.54
C VAL A 140 -30.26 55.78 -60.07
N SER A 141 -31.32 55.22 -59.53
CA SER A 141 -31.39 53.80 -59.16
C SER A 141 -32.62 53.16 -59.78
N SER A 142 -32.40 52.04 -60.47
CA SER A 142 -33.45 51.26 -61.12
C SER A 142 -33.49 49.85 -60.54
N LYS A 143 -34.68 49.26 -60.52
CA LYS A 143 -34.95 47.91 -60.04
C LYS A 143 -35.68 47.14 -61.12
N THR A 144 -35.29 45.89 -61.38
CA THR A 144 -36.02 45.00 -62.30
C THR A 144 -37.35 44.54 -61.70
N LEU A 145 -38.15 43.82 -62.48
CA LEU A 145 -39.27 43.06 -61.93
C LEU A 145 -38.78 41.93 -61.01
N GLU A 146 -39.69 41.51 -60.14
CA GLU A 146 -39.50 40.37 -59.25
C GLU A 146 -39.53 39.06 -60.07
N LEU A 147 -38.42 38.32 -60.10
CA LEU A 147 -38.30 37.01 -60.74
C LEU A 147 -38.49 35.91 -59.69
N ASN A 148 -39.48 35.03 -59.88
CA ASN A 148 -39.76 33.96 -58.94
C ASN A 148 -39.23 32.61 -59.46
N ILE A 149 -38.25 32.04 -58.75
CA ILE A 149 -37.77 30.68 -59.00
C ILE A 149 -38.57 29.70 -58.15
N GLN A 150 -39.41 28.89 -58.80
CA GLN A 150 -40.34 27.99 -58.13
C GLN A 150 -39.81 26.55 -58.04
N GLU A 151 -40.20 25.87 -56.97
CA GLU A 151 -39.99 24.43 -56.86
C GLU A 151 -40.96 23.69 -57.79
N SER A 152 -40.44 22.86 -58.68
CA SER A 152 -41.27 22.01 -59.54
C SER A 152 -41.69 20.75 -58.78
N GLU A 153 -42.93 20.29 -58.97
CA GLU A 153 -43.40 19.01 -58.45
C GLU A 153 -42.49 17.85 -58.90
N ILE A 154 -42.19 16.93 -57.98
CA ILE A 154 -41.40 15.73 -58.27
C ILE A 154 -42.27 14.77 -59.08
N PRO A 155 -41.86 14.35 -60.29
CA PRO A 155 -42.59 13.32 -60.99
C PRO A 155 -42.61 12.03 -60.15
N THR A 156 -43.78 11.43 -59.98
CA THR A 156 -44.00 10.24 -59.14
C THR A 156 -43.05 9.08 -59.44
N LYS A 157 -42.53 8.99 -60.67
CA LYS A 157 -41.51 8.02 -61.07
C LYS A 157 -40.22 8.13 -60.24
N TYR A 158 -39.76 9.34 -59.93
CA TYR A 158 -38.51 9.56 -59.18
C TYR A 158 -38.68 9.34 -57.66
N LEU A 159 -39.91 9.45 -57.15
CA LEU A 159 -40.18 9.18 -55.73
C LEU A 159 -39.90 7.73 -55.37
N LEU A 160 -40.25 6.78 -56.27
CA LEU A 160 -40.01 5.36 -56.03
C LEU A 160 -38.51 5.04 -55.98
N ASP A 161 -37.73 5.60 -56.91
CA ASP A 161 -36.28 5.39 -56.98
C ASP A 161 -35.58 5.95 -55.73
N ILE A 162 -36.00 7.14 -55.26
CA ILE A 162 -35.46 7.75 -54.02
C ILE A 162 -35.76 6.87 -52.80
N VAL A 163 -36.98 6.33 -52.69
CA VAL A 163 -37.38 5.45 -51.58
C VAL A 163 -36.58 4.15 -51.59
N ILE A 164 -36.40 3.54 -52.77
CA ILE A 164 -35.62 2.30 -52.92
C ILE A 164 -34.16 2.53 -52.51
N GLU A 165 -33.53 3.60 -52.98
CA GLU A 165 -32.14 3.91 -52.63
C GLU A 165 -31.98 4.16 -51.12
N HIS A 166 -32.90 4.91 -50.50
CA HIS A 166 -32.87 5.15 -49.06
C HIS A 166 -33.07 3.86 -48.26
N GLN A 167 -33.93 2.95 -48.74
CA GLN A 167 -34.15 1.66 -48.08
C GLN A 167 -32.86 0.81 -48.11
N HIS A 168 -32.17 0.76 -49.25
CA HIS A 168 -30.88 0.06 -49.34
C HIS A 168 -29.80 0.67 -48.45
N GLN A 169 -29.75 1.99 -48.32
CA GLN A 169 -28.83 2.66 -47.39
C GLN A 169 -29.12 2.31 -45.94
N LEU A 170 -30.40 2.30 -45.55
CA LEU A 170 -30.81 1.91 -44.19
C LEU A 170 -30.43 0.47 -43.87
N ASP A 171 -30.59 -0.46 -44.82
CA ASP A 171 -30.26 -1.85 -44.57
C ASP A 171 -28.74 -2.08 -44.51
N ARG A 172 -27.94 -1.35 -45.30
CA ARG A 172 -26.46 -1.34 -45.14
C ARG A 172 -26.05 -0.85 -43.75
N LEU A 173 -26.60 0.29 -43.31
CA LEU A 173 -26.28 0.86 -42.00
C LEU A 173 -26.67 -0.06 -40.84
N LYS A 174 -27.78 -0.79 -40.95
CA LYS A 174 -28.19 -1.77 -39.93
C LYS A 174 -27.18 -2.92 -39.80
N GLU A 175 -26.72 -3.49 -40.90
CA GLU A 175 -25.75 -4.59 -40.88
C GLU A 175 -24.37 -4.13 -40.38
N GLU A 176 -23.93 -2.93 -40.77
CA GLU A 176 -22.71 -2.34 -40.23
C GLU A 176 -22.81 -2.10 -38.71
N THR A 177 -23.93 -1.56 -38.24
CA THR A 177 -24.19 -1.36 -36.80
C THR A 177 -24.17 -2.68 -36.04
N LYS A 178 -24.72 -3.74 -36.63
CA LYS A 178 -24.74 -5.09 -36.02
C LYS A 178 -23.32 -5.67 -35.91
N THR A 179 -22.52 -5.54 -36.96
CA THR A 179 -21.11 -5.97 -36.96
C THR A 179 -20.31 -5.22 -35.91
N ASN A 180 -20.41 -3.89 -35.88
CA ASN A 180 -19.72 -3.05 -34.89
C ASN A 180 -20.12 -3.39 -33.46
N ASN A 181 -21.38 -3.76 -33.22
CA ASN A 181 -21.83 -4.17 -31.89
C ASN A 181 -21.22 -5.52 -31.46
N ILE A 182 -21.06 -6.48 -32.38
CA ILE A 182 -20.40 -7.76 -32.10
C ILE A 182 -18.91 -7.53 -31.77
N GLU A 183 -18.22 -6.68 -32.53
CA GLU A 183 -16.82 -6.32 -32.27
C GLU A 183 -16.67 -5.63 -30.91
N LEU A 184 -17.56 -4.68 -30.59
CA LEU A 184 -17.56 -3.99 -29.31
C LEU A 184 -17.80 -4.94 -28.13
N GLN A 185 -18.74 -5.88 -28.25
CA GLN A 185 -18.99 -6.91 -27.22
C GLN A 185 -17.77 -7.82 -27.02
N THR A 186 -17.08 -8.17 -28.09
CA THR A 186 -15.86 -8.98 -28.03
C THR A 186 -14.74 -8.22 -27.32
N ALA A 187 -14.52 -6.96 -27.69
CA ALA A 187 -13.52 -6.10 -27.03
C ALA A 187 -13.82 -5.90 -25.53
N ILE A 188 -15.08 -5.74 -25.14
CA ILE A 188 -15.49 -5.65 -23.73
C ILE A 188 -15.13 -6.94 -22.98
N LYS A 189 -15.36 -8.11 -23.58
CA LYS A 189 -15.05 -9.40 -22.96
C LYS A 189 -13.55 -9.60 -22.77
N ASP A 190 -12.75 -9.24 -23.77
CA ASP A 190 -11.29 -9.32 -23.70
C ASP A 190 -10.72 -8.38 -22.63
N LEU A 191 -11.27 -7.16 -22.54
CA LEU A 191 -10.92 -6.20 -21.50
C LEU A 191 -11.23 -6.75 -20.10
N GLN A 192 -12.41 -7.35 -19.92
CA GLN A 192 -12.80 -7.98 -18.64
C GLN A 192 -11.86 -9.12 -18.25
N GLN A 193 -11.43 -9.94 -19.20
CA GLN A 193 -10.46 -11.00 -18.95
C GLN A 193 -9.10 -10.42 -18.53
N SER A 194 -8.60 -9.41 -19.26
CA SER A 194 -7.35 -8.73 -18.93
C SER A 194 -7.38 -8.09 -17.54
N MET A 195 -8.49 -7.45 -17.17
CA MET A 195 -8.68 -6.90 -15.82
C MET A 195 -8.63 -7.98 -14.74
N SER A 196 -9.26 -9.15 -14.98
CA SER A 196 -9.23 -10.27 -14.04
C SER A 196 -7.82 -10.81 -13.80
N GLU A 197 -7.02 -10.94 -14.87
CA GLU A 197 -5.60 -11.33 -14.76
C GLU A 197 -4.77 -10.27 -14.02
N PHE A 198 -5.01 -8.98 -14.30
CA PHE A 198 -4.37 -7.89 -13.58
C PHE A 198 -4.64 -7.94 -12.07
N PHE A 199 -5.88 -8.14 -11.65
CA PHE A 199 -6.23 -8.24 -10.22
C PHE A 199 -5.60 -9.46 -9.53
N LYS A 200 -5.48 -10.60 -10.23
CA LYS A 200 -4.75 -11.76 -9.72
C LYS A 200 -3.28 -11.45 -9.48
N ASN A 201 -2.63 -10.79 -10.45
CA ASN A 201 -1.23 -10.40 -10.33
C ASN A 201 -1.02 -9.38 -9.21
N GLN A 202 -1.92 -8.39 -9.08
CA GLN A 202 -1.89 -7.41 -7.99
C GLN A 202 -1.98 -8.09 -6.61
N SER A 203 -2.88 -9.05 -6.46
CA SER A 203 -3.04 -9.81 -5.20
C SER A 203 -1.79 -10.63 -4.87
N ALA A 204 -1.15 -11.25 -5.87
CA ALA A 204 0.10 -11.98 -5.69
C ALA A 204 1.26 -11.06 -5.25
N LEU A 205 1.33 -9.86 -5.82
CA LEU A 205 2.30 -8.83 -5.42
C LEU A 205 2.08 -8.35 -3.98
N GLN A 206 0.82 -8.14 -3.58
CA GLN A 206 0.49 -7.73 -2.21
C GLN A 206 0.93 -8.79 -1.19
N ASN A 207 0.66 -10.07 -1.46
CA ASN A 207 1.11 -11.17 -0.60
C ASN A 207 2.65 -11.23 -0.48
N ARG A 208 3.39 -10.91 -1.56
CA ARG A 208 4.85 -10.85 -1.52
C ARG A 208 5.34 -9.68 -0.66
N LEU A 209 4.67 -8.53 -0.71
CA LEU A 209 5.01 -7.37 0.10
C LEU A 209 4.81 -7.65 1.60
N ASP A 210 3.69 -8.27 1.96
CA ASP A 210 3.38 -8.60 3.35
C ASP A 210 4.40 -9.60 3.95
N ASN A 211 4.86 -10.56 3.14
CA ASN A 211 5.93 -11.48 3.53
C ASN A 211 7.26 -10.76 3.78
N VAL A 212 7.62 -9.80 2.92
CA VAL A 212 8.85 -8.99 3.10
C VAL A 212 8.75 -8.15 4.37
N GLN A 213 7.60 -7.52 4.62
CA GLN A 213 7.36 -6.72 5.82
C GLN A 213 7.51 -7.56 7.10
N THR A 214 6.97 -8.78 7.09
CA THR A 214 7.09 -9.74 8.20
C THR A 214 8.55 -10.11 8.45
N ASN A 215 9.31 -10.44 7.39
CA ASN A 215 10.72 -10.76 7.50
C ASN A 215 11.54 -9.58 8.03
N LEU A 216 11.26 -8.36 7.59
CA LEU A 216 11.94 -7.15 8.06
C LEU A 216 11.72 -6.93 9.57
N SER A 217 10.50 -7.19 10.05
CA SER A 217 10.20 -7.11 11.48
C SER A 217 11.00 -8.11 12.33
N MET A 218 11.21 -9.33 11.80
CA MET A 218 12.05 -10.32 12.46
C MET A 218 13.51 -9.87 12.53
N VAL A 219 14.05 -9.34 11.42
CA VAL A 219 15.42 -8.80 11.37
C VAL A 219 15.60 -7.67 12.40
N GLY A 220 14.66 -6.73 12.48
CA GLY A 220 14.72 -5.63 13.46
C GLY A 220 14.64 -6.10 14.92
N ASN A 221 13.99 -7.23 15.20
CA ASN A 221 13.99 -7.83 16.52
C ASN A 221 15.32 -8.53 16.83
N THR A 222 15.91 -9.21 15.84
CA THR A 222 17.25 -9.81 15.97
C THR A 222 18.31 -8.74 16.19
N GLU A 223 18.27 -7.62 15.46
CA GLU A 223 19.21 -6.51 15.63
C GLU A 223 19.17 -5.93 17.05
N ARG A 224 17.97 -5.69 17.60
CA ARG A 224 17.82 -5.24 18.99
C ARG A 224 18.36 -6.25 20.00
N TYR A 225 18.11 -7.53 19.78
CA TYR A 225 18.65 -8.59 20.63
C TYR A 225 20.18 -8.63 20.61
N VAL A 226 20.78 -8.58 19.41
CA VAL A 226 22.24 -8.58 19.24
C VAL A 226 22.87 -7.35 19.89
N THR A 227 22.30 -6.17 19.65
CA THR A 227 22.79 -4.90 20.24
C THR A 227 22.76 -4.95 21.77
N SER A 228 21.68 -5.47 22.34
CA SER A 228 21.57 -5.68 23.80
C SER A 228 22.68 -6.59 24.33
N LYS A 229 22.94 -7.71 23.65
CA LYS A 229 24.00 -8.66 24.04
C LYS A 229 25.40 -8.09 23.90
N ILE A 230 25.65 -7.26 22.90
CA ILE A 230 26.94 -6.55 22.76
C ILE A 230 27.15 -5.61 23.95
N LEU A 231 26.13 -4.86 24.36
CA LEU A 231 26.22 -3.96 25.52
C LEU A 231 26.46 -4.72 26.83
N GLU A 232 25.82 -5.88 27.02
CA GLU A 232 26.11 -6.80 28.14
C GLU A 232 27.58 -7.28 28.13
N LEU A 233 28.15 -7.57 26.95
CA LEU A 233 29.54 -8.01 26.81
C LEU A 233 30.54 -6.87 27.08
N GLU A 234 30.24 -5.64 26.66
CA GLU A 234 31.09 -4.47 26.90
C GLU A 234 31.12 -4.08 28.39
N THR A 235 29.95 -4.13 29.04
CA THR A 235 29.86 -3.93 30.49
C THR A 235 30.60 -5.03 31.27
N PHE A 236 30.58 -6.27 30.76
CA PHE A 236 31.35 -7.38 31.32
C PHE A 236 32.87 -7.16 31.22
N ARG A 237 33.38 -6.74 30.06
CA ARG A 237 34.81 -6.47 29.82
C ARG A 237 35.39 -5.41 30.76
N ASN A 238 34.57 -4.46 31.21
CA ASN A 238 35.01 -3.35 32.06
C ASN A 238 34.93 -3.64 33.58
N SER A 239 34.52 -4.85 34.00
CA SER A 239 34.57 -5.24 35.42
C SER A 239 35.95 -5.83 35.77
N THR A 240 36.75 -5.09 36.54
CA THR A 240 38.18 -5.36 36.75
C THR A 240 38.51 -6.40 37.84
N ILE A 241 37.51 -7.08 38.41
CA ILE A 241 37.71 -8.11 39.45
C ILE A 241 37.15 -9.42 38.92
N GLN A 242 38.03 -10.38 38.67
CA GLN A 242 37.71 -11.74 38.24
C GLN A 242 37.54 -12.68 39.44
N TRP A 243 36.87 -13.81 39.24
CA TRP A 243 36.76 -14.83 40.28
C TRP A 243 38.13 -15.46 40.62
N PRO A 244 38.38 -15.81 41.90
CA PRO A 244 39.66 -16.41 42.29
C PRO A 244 39.88 -17.82 41.71
N ALA A 245 41.15 -18.21 41.70
CA ALA A 245 41.64 -19.50 41.20
C ALA A 245 41.12 -20.72 41.97
N GLY A 246 41.10 -21.86 41.29
CA GLY A 246 40.82 -23.18 41.85
C GLY A 246 39.49 -23.78 41.42
N PHE A 247 39.24 -25.01 41.88
CA PHE A 247 38.03 -25.79 41.56
C PHE A 247 37.06 -25.74 42.72
N TYR A 248 35.87 -25.17 42.48
CA TYR A 248 34.84 -25.01 43.50
C TYR A 248 33.47 -24.87 42.84
N ALA A 249 32.42 -24.96 43.65
CA ALA A 249 31.07 -24.65 43.21
C ALA A 249 30.34 -23.74 44.21
N LEU A 250 29.55 -22.82 43.68
CA LEU A 250 28.67 -21.95 44.46
C LEU A 250 27.24 -22.47 44.37
N LEU A 251 26.44 -22.27 45.41
CA LEU A 251 24.99 -22.47 45.30
C LEU A 251 24.43 -21.42 44.33
N GLN A 252 23.55 -21.84 43.43
CA GLN A 252 22.94 -20.95 42.45
C GLN A 252 21.85 -20.08 43.11
N PRO A 253 21.98 -18.75 43.13
CA PRO A 253 20.90 -17.87 43.59
C PRO A 253 19.72 -17.90 42.62
N LYS A 254 18.55 -17.39 43.04
CA LYS A 254 17.38 -17.21 42.16
C LYS A 254 17.68 -16.46 40.86
N THR A 255 18.67 -15.57 40.87
CA THR A 255 19.10 -14.78 39.69
C THR A 255 19.93 -15.58 38.68
N GLY A 256 20.28 -16.83 38.97
CA GLY A 256 21.19 -17.63 38.14
C GLY A 256 22.65 -17.49 38.57
N CYS A 257 23.55 -18.16 37.85
CA CYS A 257 24.98 -18.15 38.14
C CYS A 257 25.63 -16.78 37.92
N PRO A 258 26.72 -16.46 38.65
CA PRO A 258 27.45 -15.23 38.40
C PRO A 258 27.89 -15.11 36.95
N VAL A 259 27.66 -13.95 36.34
CA VAL A 259 28.06 -13.69 34.95
C VAL A 259 29.57 -13.46 34.90
N ASP A 260 30.34 -14.54 34.71
CA ASP A 260 31.79 -14.54 34.58
C ASP A 260 32.29 -15.71 33.71
N MET A 261 33.46 -15.54 33.08
CA MET A 261 34.13 -16.59 32.30
C MET A 261 34.39 -17.86 33.13
N ALA A 262 34.62 -17.72 34.44
CA ALA A 262 34.73 -18.83 35.38
C ALA A 262 33.50 -19.75 35.39
N PHE A 263 32.33 -19.21 35.04
CA PHE A 263 31.03 -19.91 35.04
C PHE A 263 30.41 -20.02 33.63
N PHE A 264 31.06 -19.53 32.57
CA PHE A 264 30.51 -19.46 31.20
C PHE A 264 30.24 -20.85 30.55
N GLY A 265 30.77 -21.93 31.15
CA GLY A 265 30.45 -23.32 30.79
C GLY A 265 29.61 -24.08 31.82
N GLY A 266 29.09 -23.40 32.83
CA GLY A 266 28.32 -23.98 33.93
C GLY A 266 26.96 -24.48 33.46
N THR A 267 26.91 -25.69 32.94
CA THR A 267 25.68 -26.48 32.78
C THR A 267 24.87 -26.46 34.09
N HIS A 268 23.54 -26.45 34.03
CA HIS A 268 22.65 -26.59 35.20
C HIS A 268 22.95 -27.91 35.96
N ARG A 269 23.90 -27.87 36.91
CA ARG A 269 24.30 -29.01 37.71
C ARG A 269 23.47 -29.03 38.98
N PHE A 270 22.90 -30.19 39.29
CA PHE A 270 22.01 -30.32 40.44
C PHE A 270 22.27 -31.59 41.24
N GLN A 271 21.94 -31.53 42.52
CA GLN A 271 21.82 -32.68 43.42
C GLN A 271 20.37 -32.77 43.91
N LYS A 272 19.72 -33.93 43.70
CA LYS A 272 18.38 -34.22 44.19
C LYS A 272 18.42 -35.19 45.37
N PHE A 273 17.73 -34.83 46.45
CA PHE A 273 17.62 -35.54 47.72
C PHE A 273 16.19 -36.07 47.90
N HIS A 274 16.06 -37.31 48.37
CA HIS A 274 14.80 -37.85 48.87
C HIS A 274 14.64 -37.46 50.34
N VAL A 275 13.57 -36.77 50.70
CA VAL A 275 13.37 -36.22 52.05
C VAL A 275 12.21 -36.92 52.76
N GLN A 276 12.29 -37.02 54.09
CA GLN A 276 11.30 -37.73 54.90
C GLN A 276 9.88 -37.23 54.64
N ARG A 277 8.92 -38.13 54.43
CA ARG A 277 7.49 -37.78 54.37
C ARG A 277 6.95 -37.71 55.79
N LYS A 278 6.54 -36.52 56.27
CA LYS A 278 5.77 -36.45 57.53
C LYS A 278 4.50 -37.34 57.42
N PRO A 279 4.19 -38.18 58.42
CA PRO A 279 2.86 -38.76 58.54
C PRO A 279 1.85 -37.66 58.87
N LEU A 280 0.62 -37.83 58.40
CA LEU A 280 -0.48 -36.87 58.48
C LEU A 280 -0.67 -36.32 59.90
N GLY A 281 -0.71 -34.98 60.03
CA GLY A 281 -1.17 -34.28 61.22
C GLY A 281 -0.25 -33.15 61.69
N GLY A 282 -0.42 -31.96 61.12
CA GLY A 282 0.11 -30.71 61.70
C GLY A 282 1.23 -30.02 60.91
N ALA A 283 0.84 -28.88 60.32
CA ALA A 283 1.67 -27.88 59.62
C ALA A 283 2.30 -28.31 58.28
N SER A 284 1.69 -27.80 57.20
CA SER A 284 2.22 -27.73 55.83
C SER A 284 3.71 -27.30 55.85
N SER A 285 4.58 -28.17 55.35
CA SER A 285 6.02 -27.91 55.17
C SER A 285 6.31 -26.93 54.01
N SER A 286 5.30 -26.26 53.46
CA SER A 286 5.42 -25.44 52.26
C SER A 286 6.13 -24.08 52.45
N LYS A 287 6.74 -23.81 53.61
CA LYS A 287 7.42 -22.52 53.88
C LYS A 287 8.71 -22.65 54.73
N SER A 288 9.66 -23.50 54.35
CA SER A 288 10.95 -23.61 55.07
C SER A 288 12.17 -23.22 54.21
N HIS A 289 12.01 -22.18 53.40
CA HIS A 289 13.09 -21.59 52.60
C HIS A 289 12.98 -20.07 52.62
N SER A 290 14.12 -19.39 52.55
CA SER A 290 14.19 -17.94 52.44
C SER A 290 14.08 -17.47 50.97
N SER A 291 13.73 -16.20 50.75
CA SER A 291 13.30 -15.68 49.43
C SER A 291 14.33 -15.83 48.30
N ALA A 292 15.62 -15.94 48.65
CA ALA A 292 16.70 -16.03 47.67
C ALA A 292 16.83 -17.39 46.98
N PHE A 293 16.24 -18.42 47.57
CA PHE A 293 16.28 -19.79 47.09
C PHE A 293 15.03 -20.19 46.29
N SER A 294 14.07 -19.26 46.07
CA SER A 294 12.72 -19.62 45.60
C SER A 294 12.65 -20.31 44.23
N ASN A 295 13.73 -20.32 43.44
CA ASN A 295 13.86 -21.13 42.22
C ASN A 295 14.88 -22.27 42.37
N THR A 296 15.91 -22.12 43.22
CA THR A 296 16.94 -23.15 43.46
C THR A 296 16.37 -24.38 44.15
N THR A 297 15.28 -24.20 44.91
CA THR A 297 14.54 -25.28 45.56
C THR A 297 13.35 -25.65 44.70
N HIS A 298 13.54 -26.56 43.74
CA HIS A 298 12.42 -27.30 43.19
C HIS A 298 11.94 -28.28 44.27
N PHE A 299 11.19 -27.79 45.26
CA PHE A 299 10.36 -28.65 46.08
C PHE A 299 9.18 -29.09 45.20
N HIS A 300 9.41 -30.09 44.36
CA HIS A 300 8.29 -30.82 43.81
C HIS A 300 7.69 -31.62 44.96
N ALA A 301 6.67 -31.02 45.59
CA ALA A 301 5.63 -31.76 46.29
C ALA A 301 4.83 -32.63 45.30
N ASP A 302 5.50 -33.37 44.41
CA ASP A 302 4.93 -34.62 43.92
C ASP A 302 4.73 -35.51 45.16
N ARG A 303 3.79 -36.44 45.09
CA ARG A 303 3.39 -37.43 46.10
C ARG A 303 4.57 -38.29 46.65
N LYS A 304 5.82 -38.00 46.24
CA LYS A 304 7.06 -38.73 46.45
C LYS A 304 8.20 -37.98 47.17
N GLY A 305 8.05 -36.71 47.59
CA GLY A 305 8.96 -36.06 48.57
C GLY A 305 10.43 -35.79 48.15
N TYR A 306 10.69 -34.90 47.18
CA TYR A 306 12.06 -34.58 46.72
C TYR A 306 12.47 -33.11 46.89
N PHE A 307 13.77 -32.89 47.07
CA PHE A 307 14.41 -31.58 47.19
C PHE A 307 15.65 -31.50 46.27
N SER A 308 15.91 -30.39 45.59
CA SER A 308 17.10 -30.22 44.75
C SER A 308 17.92 -28.99 45.14
N LEU A 309 19.25 -29.09 45.02
CA LEU A 309 20.20 -27.98 45.06
C LEU A 309 20.84 -27.82 43.69
N GLU A 310 20.94 -26.58 43.21
CA GLU A 310 21.65 -26.24 41.97
C GLU A 310 22.96 -25.52 42.26
N PHE A 311 23.96 -25.78 41.42
CA PHE A 311 25.33 -25.33 41.61
C PHE A 311 25.92 -24.67 40.37
N CYS A 312 26.67 -23.59 40.60
CA CYS A 312 27.53 -22.93 39.63
C CYS A 312 28.95 -23.45 39.80
N GLU A 313 29.36 -24.38 38.94
CA GLU A 313 30.65 -25.08 39.05
C GLU A 313 31.77 -24.38 38.25
N VAL A 314 32.92 -24.16 38.90
CA VAL A 314 34.18 -23.77 38.26
C VAL A 314 35.02 -25.03 38.08
N THR A 315 34.96 -25.60 36.87
CA THR A 315 35.63 -26.87 36.51
C THR A 315 36.93 -26.68 35.73
N LYS A 316 37.34 -25.43 35.49
CA LYS A 316 38.61 -25.07 34.85
C LYS A 316 39.20 -23.87 35.58
N GLU A 317 40.52 -23.80 35.66
CA GLU A 317 41.21 -22.64 36.23
C GLU A 317 41.27 -21.52 35.18
N PHE A 318 40.53 -20.43 35.40
CA PHE A 318 40.49 -19.28 34.49
C PHE A 318 41.38 -18.12 34.93
N ASN A 319 41.89 -18.17 36.16
CA ASN A 319 42.69 -17.11 36.79
C ASN A 319 43.66 -17.75 37.79
N THR A 320 44.73 -17.03 38.13
CA THR A 320 45.74 -17.40 39.15
C THR A 320 45.58 -16.61 40.46
N SER A 321 44.64 -15.66 40.51
CA SER A 321 44.43 -14.81 41.69
C SER A 321 43.99 -15.63 42.91
N PRO A 322 44.63 -15.47 44.07
CA PRO A 322 44.27 -16.20 45.28
C PRO A 322 42.92 -15.72 45.82
N TRP A 323 42.23 -16.60 46.56
CA TRP A 323 41.04 -16.20 47.29
C TRP A 323 41.37 -15.14 48.36
N PRO A 324 40.51 -14.13 48.55
CA PRO A 324 40.68 -13.17 49.63
C PRO A 324 40.58 -13.88 50.99
N ARG A 325 41.36 -13.40 51.96
CA ARG A 325 41.31 -13.91 53.33
C ARG A 325 39.97 -13.60 53.98
N GLY A 326 39.29 -14.59 54.54
CA GLY A 326 37.96 -14.46 55.14
C GLY A 326 37.54 -15.67 55.96
N SER A 327 36.28 -15.68 56.38
CA SER A 327 35.62 -16.78 57.10
C SER A 327 34.35 -17.23 56.38
N PHE A 328 34.47 -18.23 55.51
CA PHE A 328 33.35 -18.78 54.72
C PHE A 328 33.72 -20.13 54.08
N CYS A 329 32.71 -20.81 53.54
CA CYS A 329 32.92 -22.00 52.72
C CYS A 329 32.27 -21.91 51.33
N VAL A 330 32.79 -22.72 50.42
CA VAL A 330 32.24 -23.01 49.10
C VAL A 330 32.12 -24.53 48.93
N ASN A 331 31.32 -24.99 47.97
CA ASN A 331 31.26 -26.42 47.70
C ASN A 331 32.55 -26.86 47.00
N LYS A 332 33.05 -28.04 47.37
CA LYS A 332 34.23 -28.65 46.78
C LYS A 332 33.82 -29.43 45.52
N ILE A 333 34.61 -29.31 44.46
CA ILE A 333 34.52 -30.23 43.31
C ILE A 333 35.20 -31.56 43.68
N LEU A 334 34.52 -32.68 43.46
CA LEU A 334 35.03 -34.04 43.68
C LEU A 334 36.30 -34.29 42.85
N HIS A 335 37.18 -35.13 43.36
CA HIS A 335 38.47 -35.46 42.74
C HIS A 335 39.46 -34.29 42.54
N HIS A 336 39.08 -33.05 42.82
CA HIS A 336 39.97 -31.89 42.86
C HIS A 336 40.39 -31.52 44.29
N ARG A 337 41.52 -30.80 44.44
CA ARG A 337 41.94 -30.22 45.73
C ARG A 337 41.15 -28.94 46.01
N CYS A 338 41.00 -28.59 47.28
CA CYS A 338 40.42 -27.30 47.64
C CYS A 338 41.29 -26.14 47.14
N PRO A 339 40.70 -24.98 46.81
CA PRO A 339 41.45 -23.78 46.51
C PRO A 339 42.45 -23.44 47.61
N GLY A 340 43.56 -22.78 47.26
CA GLY A 340 44.61 -22.43 48.20
C GLY A 340 44.07 -21.67 49.42
N GLY A 341 44.46 -22.11 50.63
CA GLY A 341 44.01 -21.52 51.89
C GLY A 341 42.73 -22.11 52.48
N PHE A 342 42.06 -23.03 51.77
CA PHE A 342 40.88 -23.74 52.27
C PHE A 342 41.23 -25.14 52.76
N SER A 343 40.54 -25.57 53.82
CA SER A 343 40.53 -26.93 54.33
C SER A 343 39.29 -27.66 53.85
N ALA A 344 39.43 -28.96 53.56
CA ALA A 344 38.30 -29.79 53.15
C ALA A 344 37.47 -30.22 54.36
N GLY A 345 36.16 -30.20 54.21
CA GLY A 345 35.19 -30.79 55.14
C GLY A 345 34.10 -31.51 54.37
N SER A 346 33.29 -32.31 55.05
CA SER A 346 32.16 -32.98 54.40
C SER A 346 30.98 -33.19 55.33
N VAL A 347 29.81 -33.32 54.72
CA VAL A 347 28.58 -33.67 55.42
C VAL A 347 27.84 -34.75 54.64
N LEU A 348 27.70 -35.90 55.28
CA LEU A 348 26.80 -36.96 54.86
C LEU A 348 25.36 -36.55 55.21
N VAL A 349 24.52 -36.52 54.20
CA VAL A 349 23.08 -36.30 54.34
C VAL A 349 22.39 -37.66 54.23
N ASP A 350 21.81 -38.13 55.33
CA ASP A 350 21.04 -39.36 55.36
C ASP A 350 19.61 -39.10 54.85
N THR A 351 19.30 -39.68 53.70
CA THR A 351 18.05 -39.49 52.96
C THR A 351 17.06 -40.61 53.26
N GLU A 352 15.76 -40.39 53.03
CA GLU A 352 14.69 -41.36 53.36
C GLU A 352 14.99 -42.77 52.79
N ASP A 353 14.89 -43.77 53.68
CA ASP A 353 15.32 -45.13 53.41
C ASP A 353 14.39 -45.92 52.46
N ARG A 354 13.10 -45.52 52.40
CA ARG A 354 12.09 -46.15 51.53
C ARG A 354 12.09 -45.53 50.14
N HIS A 355 11.89 -46.34 49.10
CA HIS A 355 11.83 -45.88 47.70
C HIS A 355 13.01 -45.01 47.28
N ARG A 356 14.23 -45.53 47.49
CA ARG A 356 15.52 -44.90 47.16
C ARG A 356 15.59 -44.42 45.70
N SER A 357 15.21 -43.19 45.44
CA SER A 357 15.46 -42.52 44.16
C SER A 357 16.06 -41.13 44.39
N GLY A 358 17.38 -41.02 44.25
CA GLY A 358 18.04 -39.73 44.04
C GLY A 358 18.28 -39.48 42.55
N ASP A 359 18.72 -38.28 42.22
CA ASP A 359 19.31 -37.96 40.90
C ASP A 359 20.42 -36.93 41.10
N ALA A 360 21.55 -37.12 40.43
CA ALA A 360 22.70 -36.23 40.55
C ALA A 360 23.33 -36.02 39.17
N ARG A 361 23.38 -34.76 38.75
CA ARG A 361 24.18 -34.31 37.61
C ARG A 361 25.07 -33.19 38.10
N ASN A 362 26.03 -33.48 38.96
CA ASN A 362 26.96 -32.51 39.54
C ASN A 362 28.32 -33.16 39.83
N ASN A 363 29.32 -32.33 40.07
CA ASN A 363 30.65 -32.74 40.51
C ASN A 363 30.89 -32.40 42.00
N VAL A 364 29.83 -32.26 42.79
CA VAL A 364 29.86 -31.72 44.17
C VAL A 364 29.53 -32.78 45.23
N ALA A 365 28.74 -33.80 44.89
CA ALA A 365 28.28 -34.87 45.77
C ALA A 365 28.69 -36.25 45.24
N ASP A 366 29.20 -37.12 46.11
CA ASP A 366 29.82 -38.40 45.73
C ASP A 366 28.84 -39.51 45.34
N ARG A 367 27.57 -39.38 45.76
CA ARG A 367 26.55 -40.43 45.65
C ARG A 367 25.18 -39.83 45.36
N ILE A 368 24.32 -40.68 44.80
CA ILE A 368 22.93 -40.33 44.50
C ILE A 368 22.02 -40.55 45.72
N VAL A 369 22.25 -41.62 46.48
CA VAL A 369 21.53 -41.96 47.72
C VAL A 369 22.48 -41.73 48.90
N ASN A 370 21.97 -41.10 49.96
CA ASN A 370 22.75 -40.63 51.11
C ASN A 370 24.02 -39.86 50.67
N PRO A 371 23.85 -38.75 49.91
CA PRO A 371 24.97 -38.02 49.33
C PRO A 371 25.86 -37.41 50.42
N THR A 372 27.17 -37.49 50.23
CA THR A 372 28.13 -36.67 50.97
C THR A 372 28.38 -35.39 50.19
N LEU A 373 28.04 -34.25 50.80
CA LEU A 373 28.41 -32.93 50.29
C LEU A 373 29.79 -32.55 50.82
N TYR A 374 30.70 -32.18 49.92
CA TYR A 374 32.04 -31.75 50.29
C TYR A 374 32.15 -30.23 50.21
N PHE A 375 32.90 -29.66 51.15
CA PHE A 375 33.11 -28.22 51.28
C PHE A 375 34.59 -27.91 51.33
N CYS A 376 34.93 -26.74 50.82
CA CYS A 376 36.20 -26.08 51.07
C CYS A 376 35.89 -24.89 51.97
N CYS A 377 36.47 -24.85 53.17
CA CYS A 377 36.27 -23.79 54.16
C CYS A 377 37.59 -23.11 54.52
N GLN A 378 37.57 -21.80 54.71
CA GLN A 378 38.70 -21.06 55.26
C GLN A 378 38.26 -20.19 56.44
N ARG A 379 39.11 -20.07 57.45
CA ARG A 379 38.93 -19.18 58.61
C ARG A 379 40.19 -18.35 58.82
N SER A 380 40.52 -17.55 57.81
CA SER A 380 41.81 -16.85 57.71
C SER A 380 41.74 -15.37 58.12
N ALA A 381 40.53 -14.81 58.30
CA ALA A 381 40.25 -13.46 58.80
C ALA A 381 38.81 -13.37 59.37
N SER A 382 38.50 -12.25 60.05
CA SER A 382 37.15 -11.97 60.59
C SER A 382 36.10 -11.81 59.48
N PRO A 383 34.89 -12.41 59.63
CA PRO A 383 33.80 -12.24 58.67
C PRO A 383 33.28 -10.80 58.57
N LEU A 384 33.56 -9.94 59.57
CA LEU A 384 33.20 -8.52 59.56
C LEU A 384 34.15 -7.66 58.73
N ARG A 385 35.28 -8.20 58.26
CA ARG A 385 36.17 -7.50 57.32
C ARG A 385 35.71 -7.81 55.89
N PRO A 386 35.24 -6.84 55.10
CA PRO A 386 34.78 -7.09 53.74
C PRO A 386 35.86 -7.71 52.84
N VAL A 387 35.50 -8.75 52.11
CA VAL A 387 36.36 -9.33 51.06
C VAL A 387 36.01 -8.75 49.69
N ARG A 388 37.00 -8.69 48.80
CA ARG A 388 36.81 -8.30 47.40
C ARG A 388 36.57 -9.54 46.56
N LEU A 389 35.35 -9.66 46.05
CA LEU A 389 34.93 -10.66 45.07
C LEU A 389 34.14 -9.95 43.96
N PRO A 390 33.96 -10.56 42.79
CA PRO A 390 33.17 -9.96 41.71
C PRO A 390 31.73 -9.69 42.16
N THR A 391 31.24 -8.47 41.95
CA THR A 391 29.93 -7.99 42.44
C THR A 391 28.91 -7.72 41.33
N SER A 392 29.23 -8.12 40.09
CA SER A 392 28.35 -7.96 38.91
C SER A 392 27.06 -8.78 39.02
N SER A 393 27.03 -9.80 39.86
CA SER A 393 25.87 -10.68 40.07
C SER A 393 25.79 -11.16 41.51
N PRO A 394 24.59 -11.42 42.05
CA PRO A 394 24.42 -12.06 43.35
C PRO A 394 25.11 -13.43 43.43
N PHE A 395 25.59 -13.81 44.61
CA PHE A 395 26.14 -15.14 44.89
C PHE A 395 25.94 -15.55 46.35
N LEU A 396 26.17 -16.83 46.62
CA LEU A 396 25.99 -17.45 47.93
C LEU A 396 27.33 -18.02 48.43
N LEU A 397 27.65 -17.70 49.69
CA LEU A 397 28.74 -18.33 50.44
C LEU A 397 28.16 -18.97 51.69
N TYR A 398 28.66 -20.15 52.09
CA TYR A 398 28.23 -20.74 53.35
C TYR A 398 28.83 -19.99 54.54
N ARG A 399 28.00 -19.84 55.58
CA ARG A 399 28.39 -19.21 56.83
C ARG A 399 29.40 -20.10 57.57
N LEU A 400 30.40 -19.47 58.19
CA LEU A 400 31.39 -20.17 59.01
C LEU A 400 31.75 -19.32 60.23
N GLY A 401 31.59 -19.88 61.43
CA GLY A 401 31.90 -19.21 62.70
C GLY A 401 30.80 -18.27 63.21
N GLY A 402 29.54 -18.51 62.84
CA GLY A 402 28.36 -17.82 63.36
C GLY A 402 28.01 -16.50 62.67
N SER A 403 28.79 -16.04 61.69
CA SER A 403 28.58 -14.76 61.00
C SER A 403 28.86 -14.83 59.51
N CYS A 404 28.06 -14.11 58.74
CA CYS A 404 28.22 -14.01 57.28
C CYS A 404 29.42 -13.15 56.88
N GLN A 405 30.30 -13.68 56.02
CA GLN A 405 31.41 -12.91 55.45
C GLN A 405 30.92 -11.66 54.69
N LEU A 406 31.32 -10.45 55.07
CA LEU A 406 31.02 -9.23 54.31
C LEU A 406 31.75 -9.23 52.95
N VAL A 407 31.12 -8.68 51.92
CA VAL A 407 31.71 -8.50 50.58
C VAL A 407 31.62 -7.02 50.22
N GLU A 408 32.74 -6.44 49.81
CA GLU A 408 32.81 -5.01 49.47
C GLU A 408 31.85 -4.70 48.31
N GLY A 409 30.99 -3.69 48.49
CA GLY A 409 30.01 -3.29 47.47
C GLY A 409 28.78 -4.19 47.34
N MET A 410 28.52 -5.07 48.33
CA MET A 410 27.29 -5.88 48.37
C MET A 410 26.61 -5.83 49.74
N ALA A 411 25.28 -5.78 49.75
CA ALA A 411 24.45 -6.07 50.90
C ALA A 411 24.48 -7.57 51.21
N VAL A 412 24.69 -7.89 52.48
CA VAL A 412 24.79 -9.27 52.97
C VAL A 412 23.55 -9.63 53.77
N ASN A 413 22.81 -10.63 53.29
CA ASN A 413 21.66 -11.18 53.99
C ASN A 413 21.90 -12.66 54.28
N GLU A 414 21.58 -13.10 55.50
CA GLU A 414 21.56 -14.52 55.83
C GLU A 414 20.30 -15.16 55.21
N GLU A 415 20.50 -16.25 54.51
CA GLU A 415 19.46 -17.09 53.92
C GLU A 415 19.60 -18.50 54.49
N PHE A 416 18.59 -19.35 54.35
CA PHE A 416 18.67 -20.71 54.86
C PHE A 416 17.83 -21.68 54.04
N VAL A 417 18.25 -22.94 54.08
CA VAL A 417 17.50 -24.07 53.54
C VAL A 417 17.46 -25.14 54.64
N ARG A 418 16.26 -25.54 55.04
CA ARG A 418 16.07 -26.69 55.92
C ARG A 418 15.78 -27.93 55.08
N ILE A 419 16.58 -28.98 55.27
CA ILE A 419 16.41 -30.29 54.64
C ILE A 419 15.90 -31.25 55.71
N HIS A 420 14.73 -31.85 55.48
CA HIS A 420 14.19 -32.88 56.36
C HIS A 420 14.83 -34.24 56.01
N THR A 421 15.81 -34.67 56.81
CA THR A 421 16.51 -35.96 56.68
C THR A 421 15.76 -37.09 57.37
N GLU A 422 16.23 -38.33 57.22
CA GLU A 422 15.64 -39.53 57.84
C GLU A 422 15.44 -39.35 59.36
N THR A 423 14.32 -39.87 59.87
CA THR A 423 13.95 -39.78 61.30
C THR A 423 14.16 -41.10 62.06
N ASP A 424 14.16 -42.24 61.36
CA ASP A 424 14.37 -43.56 61.95
C ASP A 424 15.80 -44.05 61.64
N GLY A 425 16.70 -44.06 62.65
CA GLY A 425 18.09 -44.53 62.45
C GLY A 425 19.01 -43.54 61.73
N ASN A 426 18.76 -42.24 61.87
CA ASN A 426 19.46 -41.16 61.19
C ASN A 426 21.00 -41.26 61.30
N GLY A 427 21.65 -41.49 60.18
CA GLY A 427 23.09 -41.62 60.00
C GLY A 427 23.79 -40.34 59.51
N ASN A 428 23.17 -39.15 59.63
CA ASN A 428 23.82 -37.89 59.30
C ASN A 428 25.19 -37.78 60.00
N GLN A 429 26.24 -37.50 59.22
CA GLN A 429 27.60 -37.37 59.75
C GLN A 429 28.26 -36.11 59.21
N VAL A 430 28.79 -35.28 60.10
CA VAL A 430 29.67 -34.17 59.74
C VAL A 430 31.10 -34.64 59.98
N SER A 431 31.89 -34.73 58.91
CA SER A 431 33.31 -35.05 59.03
C SER A 431 34.13 -33.75 58.90
N SER A 432 34.95 -33.49 59.93
CA SER A 432 35.80 -32.32 60.17
C SER A 432 35.23 -31.24 61.09
N SER A 433 36.11 -30.68 61.93
CA SER A 433 35.94 -29.44 62.68
C SER A 433 35.99 -28.16 61.81
N HIS A 434 36.02 -28.34 60.47
CA HIS A 434 36.26 -27.29 59.48
C HIS A 434 35.14 -27.24 58.42
N GLY A 435 33.93 -27.71 58.74
CA GLY A 435 32.74 -27.56 57.89
C GLY A 435 32.02 -26.22 58.10
N PRO A 436 31.08 -25.85 57.20
CA PRO A 436 30.23 -24.67 57.40
C PRO A 436 29.33 -24.81 58.64
N ASP A 437 28.73 -23.71 59.07
CA ASP A 437 27.78 -23.68 60.20
C ASP A 437 26.47 -24.39 59.78
N LEU A 438 26.48 -25.72 59.89
CA LEU A 438 25.38 -26.61 59.54
C LEU A 438 24.86 -27.25 60.83
N ASP A 439 23.68 -26.85 61.30
CA ASP A 439 22.99 -27.62 62.34
C ASP A 439 22.23 -28.78 61.69
N LEU A 440 22.19 -29.92 62.38
CA LEU A 440 21.47 -31.12 61.92
C LEU A 440 19.94 -30.94 61.88
N GLU A 441 19.44 -29.76 62.27
CA GLU A 441 18.04 -29.35 62.07
C GLU A 441 17.84 -27.96 61.41
N ASN A 442 18.88 -27.21 61.00
CA ASN A 442 18.76 -25.92 60.29
C ASN A 442 20.08 -25.59 59.54
N ARG A 443 20.04 -25.11 58.28
CA ARG A 443 21.29 -24.76 57.54
C ARG A 443 21.23 -23.39 56.87
N SER A 444 22.13 -22.51 57.29
CA SER A 444 22.27 -21.10 56.89
C SER A 444 23.34 -20.91 55.79
N SER A 445 23.00 -20.19 54.72
CA SER A 445 23.88 -19.72 53.66
C SER A 445 23.72 -18.22 53.49
N CYS A 446 24.78 -17.47 53.24
CA CYS A 446 24.69 -16.01 53.16
C CYS A 446 24.56 -15.55 51.72
N LEU A 447 23.43 -14.93 51.37
CA LEU A 447 23.24 -14.29 50.07
C LEU A 447 23.83 -12.90 50.05
N LYS A 448 24.52 -12.62 48.95
CA LYS A 448 25.06 -11.30 48.64
C LYS A 448 24.22 -10.70 47.53
N ARG A 449 23.64 -9.52 47.76
CA ARG A 449 22.94 -8.72 46.73
C ARG A 449 23.65 -7.39 46.56
N LYS A 450 23.59 -6.83 45.35
CA LYS A 450 24.08 -5.47 45.11
C LYS A 450 23.11 -4.45 45.66
#